data_AF-A0A7Y7P8N4-F1
#
_entry.id   AF-A0A7Y7P8N4-F1
#
_cell.length_a   1.000
_cell.length_b   1.000
_cell.length_c   1.000
_cell.angle_alpha   90.00
_cell.angle_beta   90.00
_cell.angle_gamma   90.00
#
_symmetry.space_group_name_H-M   'P 1'
#
loop_
_entity.id
_entity.type
_entity.pdbx_description
1 polymer ?
#
loop_
_entity_poly.entity_id
_entity_poly.type
_entity_poly.pdbx_seq_one_letter_code
_entity_poly.pdbx_strand_id
1 'polypeptide(L)'
;MSDFKQEFSTWNVRLYHISLLLLLASIPLSKYTTSAAQFLILALWLFYQSDLDYIADFNSSGKPLYIRILRLVSGFLESILKSLYSKFKSFFHCRAALILPSLLVLHVIGLLYTSDFSYALKDLRTKLPLFLLPLFFSTGPKVNTRTLYWLYFGYAAAILAGTIYRIYLFLNLPVADTREIHSHISHIRFSLNTVYCIFILLYFIFLKGFLTRWQKILIASVVVWFTFFLLYLSYSTGISILVIVSILFMIYKSLIGSDRRKQVIFLATGLVLLAAPLLYFHSVVEQYRHTEPVNYNKLDRYTTLGNIYRHDTIHFKVENGKYVGLYICDEELDRMWSKASRKPLTDLDGKKQLLKNTLIRYLASKDLRKDSSGVAQLTPKDIGKIEAGLTHANNSALFDIRTPIENLLVSWDNYKYHNNPNSSSLIQRLEYWKASILLLKEHPLIGVGTGDVPTAFELEYKRMNSLLDPQYRLRAHNQYLSIAVAFGILGLCWFLFVLVYPTFAQKGYKDYFYIIFWLILIISMFTEDTIESQEGVTYFAYFASLLLLARDRNETAKAGD
;
A
#
# COMPACT_ATOMS: atom_id res chain seq x y z
N MET A 1 32.59 29.93 23.31
CA MET A 1 31.64 28.89 23.79
C MET A 1 30.22 29.16 23.29
N SER A 2 29.72 30.40 23.35
CA SER A 2 28.45 30.82 22.72
C SER A 2 28.35 30.44 21.25
N ASP A 3 29.39 30.76 20.47
CA ASP A 3 29.38 30.58 19.01
C ASP A 3 29.35 29.09 18.65
N PHE A 4 30.13 28.28 19.35
CA PHE A 4 30.11 26.82 19.24
C PHE A 4 28.72 26.22 19.57
N LYS A 5 28.06 26.69 20.64
CA LYS A 5 26.70 26.23 20.99
C LYS A 5 25.69 26.58 19.90
N GLN A 6 25.76 27.79 19.35
CA GLN A 6 24.86 28.24 18.29
C GLN A 6 25.10 27.48 16.98
N GLU A 7 26.35 27.26 16.61
CA GLU A 7 26.72 26.50 15.43
C GLU A 7 26.29 25.03 15.56
N PHE A 8 26.57 24.39 16.70
CA PHE A 8 26.14 23.02 17.00
C PHE A 8 24.62 22.88 16.94
N SER A 9 23.88 23.80 17.54
CA SER A 9 22.41 23.83 17.49
C SER A 9 21.89 23.92 16.05
N THR A 10 22.48 24.80 15.25
CA THR A 10 22.11 24.98 13.84
C THR A 10 22.39 23.72 13.02
N TRP A 11 23.56 23.09 13.23
CA TRP A 11 23.94 21.85 12.56
C TRP A 11 23.04 20.68 12.96
N ASN A 12 22.74 20.54 14.25
CA ASN A 12 21.85 19.51 14.78
C ASN A 12 20.45 19.63 14.14
N VAL A 13 19.88 20.83 14.08
CA VAL A 13 18.56 21.06 13.45
C VAL A 13 18.57 20.68 11.97
N ARG A 14 19.61 21.09 11.21
CA ARG A 14 19.73 20.76 9.79
C ARG A 14 19.85 19.25 9.57
N LEU A 15 20.72 18.60 10.33
CA LEU A 15 20.86 17.15 10.27
C LEU A 15 19.56 16.44 10.64
N TYR A 16 18.84 16.93 11.65
CA TYR A 16 17.58 16.35 12.07
C TYR A 16 16.57 16.35 10.92
N HIS A 17 16.44 17.47 10.20
CA HIS A 17 15.59 17.55 9.01
C HIS A 17 16.08 16.64 7.87
N ILE A 18 17.38 16.50 7.67
CA ILE A 18 17.94 15.53 6.70
C ILE A 18 17.60 14.10 7.11
N SER A 19 17.68 13.76 8.39
CA SER A 19 17.32 12.43 8.90
C SER A 19 15.83 12.14 8.75
N LEU A 20 14.97 13.16 8.93
CA LEU A 20 13.54 13.06 8.60
C LEU A 20 13.30 12.77 7.12
N LEU A 21 14.08 13.39 6.23
CA LEU A 21 14.02 13.10 4.79
C LEU A 21 14.48 11.67 4.50
N LEU A 22 15.60 11.25 5.08
CA LEU A 22 16.14 9.90 4.91
C LEU A 22 15.16 8.84 5.39
N LEU A 23 14.52 9.05 6.54
CA LEU A 23 13.46 8.17 7.03
C LEU A 23 12.33 8.09 6.01
N LEU A 24 11.83 9.23 5.55
CA LEU A 24 10.70 9.28 4.62
C LEU A 24 11.00 8.64 3.26
N ALA A 25 12.18 8.90 2.71
CA ALA A 25 12.65 8.34 1.44
C ALA A 25 12.93 6.84 1.53
N SER A 26 13.33 6.34 2.71
CA SER A 26 13.69 4.93 2.90
C SER A 26 12.51 4.01 3.20
N ILE A 27 11.39 4.51 3.73
CA ILE A 27 10.17 3.70 3.95
C ILE A 27 9.81 2.84 2.73
N PRO A 28 9.74 3.38 1.50
CA PRO A 28 9.41 2.59 0.31
C PRO A 28 10.61 1.85 -0.33
N LEU A 29 11.84 2.13 0.09
CA LEU A 29 13.07 1.73 -0.61
C LEU A 29 14.01 0.80 0.16
N SER A 30 14.07 0.87 1.50
CA SER A 30 15.06 0.13 2.30
C SER A 30 14.71 0.07 3.79
N LYS A 31 14.60 -1.15 4.34
CA LYS A 31 14.38 -1.39 5.78
C LYS A 31 15.60 -1.00 6.63
N TYR A 32 16.80 -1.27 6.10
CA TYR A 32 18.06 -0.93 6.77
C TYR A 32 18.20 0.58 6.92
N THR A 33 18.01 1.32 5.82
CA THR A 33 18.09 2.78 5.82
C THR A 33 16.98 3.40 6.68
N THR A 34 15.78 2.81 6.69
CA THR A 34 14.70 3.22 7.61
C THR A 34 15.14 3.13 9.07
N SER A 35 15.74 2.01 9.46
CA SER A 35 16.23 1.80 10.83
C SER A 35 17.38 2.74 11.18
N ALA A 36 18.36 2.89 10.28
CA ALA A 36 19.48 3.81 10.46
C ALA A 36 19.01 5.27 10.63
N ALA A 37 18.03 5.70 9.82
CA ALA A 37 17.44 7.03 9.93
C ALA A 37 16.69 7.22 11.25
N GLN A 38 15.97 6.20 11.75
CA GLN A 38 15.32 6.26 13.08
C GLN A 38 16.32 6.43 14.21
N PHE A 39 17.45 5.71 14.20
CA PHE A 39 18.51 5.87 15.20
C PHE A 39 19.18 7.25 15.11
N LEU A 40 19.40 7.76 13.89
CA LEU A 40 19.97 9.09 13.69
C LEU A 40 19.02 10.19 14.20
N ILE A 41 17.72 10.07 13.93
CA ILE A 41 16.69 10.97 14.48
C ILE A 41 16.71 10.92 16.00
N LEU A 42 16.75 9.73 16.60
CA LEU A 42 16.82 9.58 18.06
C LEU A 42 18.06 10.28 18.63
N ALA A 43 19.23 10.04 18.05
CA ALA A 43 20.48 10.66 18.49
C ALA A 43 20.41 12.19 18.41
N LEU A 44 20.01 12.74 17.26
CA LEU A 44 19.90 14.19 17.07
C LEU A 44 18.82 14.80 17.96
N TRP A 45 17.68 14.11 18.14
CA TRP A 45 16.63 14.50 19.05
C TRP A 45 17.13 14.54 20.50
N LEU A 46 17.94 13.59 20.96
CA LEU A 46 18.50 13.61 22.33
C LEU A 46 19.33 14.88 22.58
N PHE A 47 20.18 15.25 21.62
CA PHE A 47 21.03 16.45 21.68
C PHE A 47 20.31 17.77 21.40
N TYR A 48 19.09 17.74 20.88
CA TYR A 48 18.32 18.96 20.65
C TYR A 48 17.97 19.62 21.99
N GLN A 49 18.32 20.91 22.17
CA GLN A 49 18.12 21.68 23.41
C GLN A 49 18.78 21.06 24.66
N SER A 50 19.79 20.18 24.51
CA SER A 50 20.63 19.77 25.64
C SER A 50 21.62 20.88 26.00
N ASP A 51 21.85 21.10 27.29
CA ASP A 51 22.90 22.03 27.74
C ASP A 51 24.28 21.45 27.44
N LEU A 52 25.21 22.28 26.99
CA LEU A 52 26.59 21.92 26.63
C LEU A 52 27.63 22.60 27.53
N ASP A 53 27.21 23.25 28.63
CA ASP A 53 28.13 23.96 29.54
C ASP A 53 29.20 23.06 30.17
N TYR A 54 28.89 21.77 30.36
CA TYR A 54 29.85 20.77 30.87
C TYR A 54 31.09 20.57 29.96
N ILE A 55 31.03 20.95 28.68
CA ILE A 55 32.17 20.89 27.76
C ILE A 55 33.22 21.97 28.12
N ALA A 56 32.77 23.13 28.63
CA ALA A 56 33.67 24.19 29.09
C ALA A 56 34.51 23.72 30.28
N ASP A 57 33.88 23.00 31.22
CA ASP A 57 34.51 22.46 32.41
C ASP A 57 35.65 21.48 32.09
N PHE A 58 35.55 20.75 30.97
CA PHE A 58 36.62 19.86 30.54
C PHE A 58 37.91 20.62 30.19
N ASN A 59 37.83 21.84 29.67
CA ASN A 59 39.01 22.63 29.29
C ASN A 59 39.64 23.41 30.46
N SER A 60 39.08 23.32 31.67
CA SER A 60 39.67 23.95 32.86
C SER A 60 41.00 23.28 33.23
N SER A 61 42.09 24.05 33.21
CA SER A 61 43.48 23.59 33.28
C SER A 61 43.99 23.17 34.67
N GLY A 62 43.10 23.03 35.67
CA GLY A 62 43.49 22.84 37.07
C GLY A 62 43.27 21.45 37.67
N LYS A 63 42.78 20.45 36.92
CA LYS A 63 42.38 19.13 37.48
C LYS A 63 43.01 17.94 36.75
N PRO A 64 43.28 16.83 37.47
CA PRO A 64 43.71 15.57 36.86
C PRO A 64 42.75 15.10 35.76
N LEU A 65 43.30 14.43 34.73
CA LEU A 65 42.54 13.97 33.56
C LEU A 65 41.33 13.12 33.93
N TYR A 66 41.46 12.20 34.89
CA TYR A 66 40.34 11.33 35.32
C TYR A 66 39.18 12.14 35.93
N ILE A 67 39.46 13.21 36.68
CA ILE A 67 38.41 14.10 37.23
C ILE A 67 37.73 14.89 36.11
N ARG A 68 38.49 15.33 35.11
CA ARG A 68 37.95 16.02 33.92
C ARG A 68 37.03 15.09 33.11
N ILE A 69 37.43 13.83 32.92
CA ILE A 69 36.60 12.81 32.26
C ILE A 69 35.33 12.51 33.08
N LEU A 70 35.45 12.28 34.39
CA LEU A 70 34.29 12.05 35.27
C LEU A 70 33.29 13.20 35.25
N ARG A 71 33.77 14.46 35.26
CA ARG A 71 32.94 15.66 35.14
C ARG A 71 32.27 15.79 33.77
N LEU A 72 32.99 15.47 32.70
CA LEU A 72 32.43 15.45 31.36
C LEU A 72 31.30 14.41 31.25
N VAL A 73 31.52 13.19 31.74
CA VAL A 73 30.54 12.10 31.71
C VAL A 73 29.33 12.43 32.59
N SER A 74 29.55 12.90 33.82
CA SER A 74 28.46 13.27 34.72
C SER A 74 27.64 14.46 34.20
N GLY A 75 28.29 15.52 33.70
CA GLY A 75 27.61 16.67 33.10
C GLY A 75 26.84 16.30 31.83
N PHE A 76 27.40 15.41 31.00
CA PHE A 76 26.70 14.85 29.84
C PHE A 76 25.43 14.08 30.26
N LEU A 77 25.55 13.16 31.23
CA LEU A 77 24.41 12.39 31.74
C LEU A 77 23.34 13.30 32.36
N GLU A 78 23.74 14.28 33.17
CA GLU A 78 22.82 15.24 33.78
C GLU A 78 22.09 16.08 32.72
N SER A 79 22.80 16.56 31.71
CA SER A 79 22.21 17.34 30.60
C SER A 79 21.19 16.51 29.80
N ILE A 80 21.53 15.26 29.47
CA ILE A 80 20.61 14.36 28.77
C ILE A 80 19.38 14.04 29.63
N LEU A 81 19.56 13.71 30.92
CA LEU A 81 18.44 13.39 31.80
C LEU A 81 17.50 14.58 32.00
N LYS A 82 18.03 15.80 32.19
CA LYS A 82 17.24 17.03 32.27
C LYS A 82 16.48 17.29 30.96
N SER A 83 17.15 17.12 29.81
CA SER A 83 16.55 17.28 28.48
C SER A 83 15.42 16.27 28.24
N LEU A 84 15.65 15.00 28.55
CA LEU A 84 14.65 13.94 28.47
C LEU A 84 13.44 14.26 29.36
N TYR A 85 13.65 14.60 30.63
CA TYR A 85 12.57 14.95 31.54
C TYR A 85 11.72 16.11 31.00
N SER A 86 12.37 17.19 30.53
CA SER A 86 11.69 18.35 29.96
C SER A 86 10.87 18.00 28.71
N LYS A 87 11.44 17.18 27.81
CA LYS A 87 10.77 16.73 26.57
C LYS A 87 9.58 15.84 26.88
N PHE A 88 9.73 14.82 27.72
CA PHE A 88 8.62 13.95 28.12
C PHE A 88 7.53 14.74 28.84
N LYS A 89 7.89 15.66 29.74
CA LYS A 89 6.93 16.58 30.37
C LYS A 89 6.16 17.35 29.30
N SER A 90 6.84 17.98 28.35
CA SER A 90 6.21 18.74 27.25
C SER A 90 5.32 17.87 26.36
N PHE A 91 5.74 16.64 26.07
CA PHE A 91 5.00 15.67 25.29
C PHE A 91 3.67 15.30 25.95
N PHE A 92 3.68 14.96 27.25
CA PHE A 92 2.45 14.62 27.99
C PHE A 92 1.51 15.81 28.19
N HIS A 93 1.99 17.06 28.10
CA HIS A 93 1.13 18.25 28.09
C HIS A 93 0.48 18.48 26.71
N CYS A 94 1.04 17.95 25.63
CA CYS A 94 0.52 18.11 24.29
C CYS A 94 -0.57 17.08 23.97
N ARG A 95 -1.84 17.42 24.24
CA ARG A 95 -3.00 16.54 23.99
C ARG A 95 -3.06 15.98 22.56
N ALA A 96 -2.66 16.77 21.57
CA ALA A 96 -2.62 16.34 20.17
C ALA A 96 -1.57 15.26 19.90
N ALA A 97 -0.44 15.30 20.62
CA ALA A 97 0.65 14.33 20.46
C ALA A 97 0.30 12.97 21.09
N LEU A 98 -0.55 12.96 22.13
CA LEU A 98 -0.95 11.74 22.85
C LEU A 98 -1.96 10.86 22.12
N ILE A 99 -2.60 11.36 21.07
CA ILE A 99 -3.66 10.61 20.41
C ILE A 99 -3.14 9.40 19.63
N LEU A 100 -1.99 9.50 18.98
CA LEU A 100 -1.36 8.37 18.28
C LEU A 100 -0.80 7.32 19.25
N PRO A 101 -0.05 7.70 20.32
CA PRO A 101 0.34 6.79 21.41
C PRO A 101 -0.82 6.04 22.04
N SER A 102 -2.01 6.64 22.10
CA SER A 102 -3.16 5.98 22.70
C SER A 102 -3.58 4.70 21.96
N LEU A 103 -3.27 4.56 20.67
CA LEU A 103 -3.42 3.30 19.96
C LEU A 103 -2.45 2.26 20.48
N LEU A 104 -1.19 2.61 20.73
CA LEU A 104 -0.23 1.68 21.34
C LEU A 104 -0.70 1.28 22.75
N VAL A 105 -1.27 2.21 23.52
CA VAL A 105 -1.86 1.91 24.84
C VAL A 105 -3.00 0.90 24.73
N LEU A 106 -3.85 0.97 23.70
CA LEU A 106 -4.88 -0.04 23.44
C LEU A 106 -4.27 -1.44 23.28
N HIS A 107 -3.16 -1.57 22.53
CA HIS A 107 -2.44 -2.84 22.41
C HIS A 107 -1.77 -3.28 23.72
N VAL A 108 -1.34 -2.35 24.57
CA VAL A 108 -0.81 -2.67 25.90
C VAL A 108 -1.91 -3.17 26.83
N ILE A 109 -3.10 -2.55 26.81
CA ILE A 109 -4.28 -3.02 27.57
C ILE A 109 -4.68 -4.42 27.10
N GLY A 110 -4.59 -4.69 25.80
CA GLY A 110 -4.81 -6.03 25.23
C GLY A 110 -3.91 -7.14 25.77
N LEU A 111 -2.78 -6.81 26.41
CA LEU A 111 -1.93 -7.79 27.07
C LEU A 111 -2.59 -8.44 28.30
N LEU A 112 -3.53 -7.73 28.95
CA LEU A 112 -4.18 -8.21 30.18
C LEU A 112 -4.99 -9.49 29.98
N TYR A 113 -5.40 -9.76 28.75
CA TYR A 113 -6.23 -10.91 28.37
C TYR A 113 -5.67 -11.63 27.13
N THR A 114 -4.35 -11.57 26.95
CA THR A 114 -3.62 -12.30 25.91
C THR A 114 -2.94 -13.54 26.50
N SER A 115 -2.89 -14.62 25.73
CA SER A 115 -2.13 -15.83 26.04
C SER A 115 -0.78 -15.89 25.30
N ASP A 116 -0.73 -15.51 24.02
CA ASP A 116 0.49 -15.51 23.20
C ASP A 116 1.29 -14.19 23.35
N PHE A 117 2.13 -14.13 24.38
CA PHE A 117 3.04 -13.00 24.60
C PHE A 117 4.14 -12.88 23.54
N SER A 118 4.50 -13.97 22.85
CA SER A 118 5.52 -13.91 21.79
C SER A 118 5.02 -13.08 20.62
N TYR A 119 3.80 -13.36 20.17
CA TYR A 119 3.15 -12.56 19.15
C TYR A 119 2.87 -11.13 19.65
N ALA A 120 2.39 -10.97 20.88
CA ALA A 120 2.05 -9.64 21.41
C ALA A 120 3.26 -8.70 21.51
N LEU A 121 4.41 -9.19 21.97
CA LEU A 121 5.65 -8.39 22.03
C LEU A 121 6.14 -8.01 20.62
N LYS A 122 6.03 -8.93 19.65
CA LYS A 122 6.34 -8.63 18.25
C LYS A 122 5.41 -7.54 17.69
N ASP A 123 4.14 -7.59 18.04
CA ASP A 123 3.12 -6.63 17.62
C ASP A 123 3.37 -5.23 18.20
N LEU A 124 3.60 -5.15 19.51
CA LEU A 124 3.95 -3.90 20.19
C LEU A 124 5.24 -3.27 19.64
N ARG A 125 6.27 -4.08 19.39
CA ARG A 125 7.51 -3.62 18.77
C ARG A 125 7.25 -3.01 17.39
N THR A 126 6.42 -3.67 16.59
CA THR A 126 6.03 -3.16 15.26
C THR A 126 5.38 -1.78 15.38
N LYS A 127 4.53 -1.58 16.40
CA LYS A 127 3.73 -0.37 16.62
C LYS A 127 4.44 0.74 17.42
N LEU A 128 5.70 0.55 17.83
CA LEU A 128 6.52 1.59 18.48
C LEU A 128 6.57 2.95 17.75
N PRO A 129 6.54 3.02 16.39
CA PRO A 129 6.49 4.31 15.70
C PRO A 129 5.28 5.18 16.08
N LEU A 130 4.16 4.59 16.54
CA LEU A 130 2.99 5.32 17.05
C LEU A 130 3.30 6.12 18.33
N PHE A 131 4.37 5.78 19.03
CA PHE A 131 4.84 6.51 20.21
C PHE A 131 6.04 7.40 19.88
N LEU A 132 7.06 6.82 19.25
CA LEU A 132 8.35 7.49 19.02
C LEU A 132 8.23 8.68 18.07
N LEU A 133 7.50 8.55 16.96
CA LEU A 133 7.40 9.66 15.99
C LEU A 133 6.62 10.86 16.55
N PRO A 134 5.44 10.69 17.18
CA PRO A 134 4.77 11.81 17.84
C PRO A 134 5.63 12.49 18.90
N LEU A 135 6.40 11.72 19.67
CA LEU A 135 7.36 12.25 20.64
C LEU A 135 8.42 13.12 19.95
N PHE A 136 9.11 12.57 18.93
CA PHE A 136 10.17 13.29 18.21
C PHE A 136 9.65 14.54 17.49
N PHE A 137 8.50 14.47 16.82
CA PHE A 137 7.94 15.60 16.08
C PHE A 137 7.32 16.70 16.97
N SER A 138 6.79 16.36 18.14
CA SER A 138 6.22 17.35 19.05
C SER A 138 7.27 18.09 19.87
N THR A 139 8.36 17.41 20.25
CA THR A 139 9.42 17.94 21.13
C THR A 139 10.74 18.24 20.42
N GLY A 140 10.85 17.88 19.15
CA GLY A 140 12.00 18.19 18.30
C GLY A 140 11.88 19.52 17.55
N PRO A 141 12.87 19.83 16.68
CA PRO A 141 12.85 21.02 15.84
C PRO A 141 11.57 21.13 14.99
N LYS A 142 10.95 22.32 14.97
CA LYS A 142 9.81 22.60 14.08
C LYS A 142 10.22 22.55 12.61
N VAL A 143 9.25 22.24 11.75
CA VAL A 143 9.41 22.15 10.30
C VAL A 143 8.71 23.34 9.67
N ASN A 144 9.50 24.27 9.13
CA ASN A 144 8.99 25.41 8.38
C ASN A 144 8.52 24.99 6.96
N THR A 145 7.87 25.91 6.25
CA THR A 145 7.34 25.67 4.90
C THR A 145 8.40 25.20 3.91
N ARG A 146 9.59 25.84 3.93
CA ARG A 146 10.68 25.52 3.01
C ARG A 146 11.20 24.10 3.23
N THR A 147 11.46 23.72 4.48
CA THR A 147 11.89 22.37 4.85
C THR A 147 10.81 21.36 4.51
N LEU A 148 9.53 21.65 4.77
CA LEU A 148 8.43 20.78 4.40
C LEU A 148 8.41 20.49 2.89
N TYR A 149 8.59 21.52 2.06
CA TYR A 149 8.64 21.35 0.60
C TYR A 149 9.85 20.51 0.17
N TRP A 150 11.01 20.71 0.80
CA TRP A 150 12.18 19.86 0.59
C TRP A 150 11.92 18.39 0.95
N LEU A 151 11.23 18.13 2.08
CA LEU A 151 10.82 16.78 2.46
C LEU A 151 9.93 16.15 1.39
N TYR A 152 8.96 16.90 0.87
CA TYR A 152 8.06 16.43 -0.18
C TYR A 152 8.74 16.16 -1.52
N PHE A 153 9.63 17.05 -1.97
CA PHE A 153 10.36 16.83 -3.23
C PHE A 153 11.34 15.66 -3.11
N GLY A 154 12.05 15.53 -1.99
CA GLY A 154 12.93 14.39 -1.75
C GLY A 154 12.16 13.07 -1.64
N TYR A 155 10.98 13.09 -1.03
CA TYR A 155 10.08 11.93 -1.00
C TYR A 155 9.57 11.56 -2.41
N ALA A 156 9.14 12.54 -3.21
CA ALA A 156 8.71 12.30 -4.59
C ALA A 156 9.85 11.74 -5.45
N ALA A 157 11.08 12.23 -5.27
CA ALA A 157 12.26 11.70 -5.94
C ALA A 157 12.55 10.23 -5.55
N ALA A 158 12.40 9.89 -4.26
CA ALA A 158 12.55 8.52 -3.78
C ALA A 158 11.50 7.58 -4.39
N ILE A 159 10.24 8.01 -4.46
CA ILE A 159 9.17 7.23 -5.13
C ILE A 159 9.45 7.10 -6.63
N LEU A 160 9.92 8.15 -7.29
CA LEU A 160 10.33 8.10 -8.70
C LEU A 160 11.43 7.06 -8.92
N ALA A 161 12.50 7.09 -8.13
CA ALA A 161 13.55 6.07 -8.19
C ALA A 161 12.98 4.65 -7.96
N GLY A 162 12.09 4.48 -6.98
CA GLY A 162 11.43 3.21 -6.71
C GLY A 162 10.55 2.70 -7.87
N THR A 163 9.82 3.59 -8.56
CA THR A 163 9.00 3.23 -9.72
C THR A 163 9.84 2.81 -10.91
N ILE A 164 10.94 3.53 -11.19
CA ILE A 164 11.89 3.20 -12.25
C ILE A 164 12.54 1.84 -11.96
N TYR A 165 12.99 1.63 -10.72
CA TYR A 165 13.61 0.36 -10.30
C TYR A 165 12.65 -0.82 -10.45
N ARG A 166 11.38 -0.68 -10.06
CA ARG A 166 10.38 -1.75 -10.21
C ARG A 166 10.04 -2.06 -11.67
N ILE A 167 9.95 -1.04 -12.53
CA ILE A 167 9.79 -1.26 -13.98
C ILE A 167 11.03 -1.96 -14.54
N TYR A 168 12.23 -1.54 -14.15
CA TYR A 168 13.47 -2.21 -14.54
C TYR A 168 13.47 -3.68 -14.13
N LEU A 169 13.08 -4.00 -12.88
CA LEU A 169 12.94 -5.39 -12.43
C LEU A 169 11.91 -6.16 -13.26
N PHE A 170 10.74 -5.57 -13.53
CA PHE A 170 9.70 -6.20 -14.33
C PHE A 170 10.16 -6.55 -15.75
N LEU A 171 10.95 -5.67 -16.36
CA LEU A 171 11.43 -5.85 -17.73
C LEU A 171 12.59 -6.85 -17.86
N ASN A 172 13.36 -7.06 -16.79
CA ASN A 172 14.58 -7.88 -16.83
C ASN A 172 14.45 -9.23 -16.11
N LEU A 173 13.50 -9.38 -15.19
CA LEU A 173 13.25 -10.65 -14.51
C LEU A 173 12.09 -11.38 -15.19
N PRO A 174 12.15 -12.73 -15.32
CA PRO A 174 11.04 -13.54 -15.84
C PRO A 174 9.93 -13.68 -14.79
N VAL A 175 9.40 -12.55 -14.33
CA VAL A 175 8.32 -12.50 -13.34
C VAL A 175 7.01 -12.43 -14.08
N ALA A 176 6.13 -13.38 -13.78
CA ALA A 176 4.91 -13.55 -14.53
C ALA A 176 3.68 -12.90 -13.83
N ASP A 177 3.80 -12.55 -12.54
CA ASP A 177 2.89 -11.67 -11.80
C ASP A 177 3.63 -10.41 -11.32
N THR A 178 3.13 -9.21 -11.65
CA THR A 178 3.73 -7.93 -11.21
C THR A 178 3.79 -7.80 -9.68
N ARG A 179 2.95 -8.55 -8.96
CA ARG A 179 2.92 -8.59 -7.48
C ARG A 179 4.11 -9.33 -6.88
N GLU A 180 4.73 -10.24 -7.64
CA GLU A 180 5.91 -11.00 -7.23
C GLU A 180 7.21 -10.20 -7.38
N ILE A 181 7.13 -8.98 -7.93
CA ILE A 181 8.23 -8.00 -7.84
C ILE A 181 8.32 -7.53 -6.39
N HIS A 182 8.87 -8.40 -5.56
CA HIS A 182 9.11 -8.17 -4.15
C HIS A 182 10.26 -7.19 -4.00
N SER A 183 9.89 -5.91 -3.95
CA SER A 183 10.72 -4.89 -3.33
C SER A 183 10.47 -4.87 -1.81
N HIS A 184 11.21 -4.03 -1.09
CA HIS A 184 11.13 -3.82 0.35
C HIS A 184 9.73 -3.63 0.95
N ILE A 185 8.75 -3.16 0.17
CA ILE A 185 7.34 -3.02 0.60
C ILE A 185 6.36 -3.64 -0.40
N SER A 186 5.18 -4.02 0.10
CA SER A 186 4.09 -4.58 -0.72
C SER A 186 3.70 -3.62 -1.84
N HIS A 187 3.23 -4.17 -2.97
CA HIS A 187 2.74 -3.38 -4.11
C HIS A 187 1.59 -2.45 -3.69
N ILE A 188 0.73 -2.87 -2.76
CA ILE A 188 -0.37 -2.06 -2.24
C ILE A 188 0.19 -0.86 -1.48
N ARG A 189 1.07 -1.04 -0.49
CA ARG A 189 1.67 0.08 0.26
C ARG A 189 2.48 1.00 -0.62
N PHE A 190 3.21 0.46 -1.59
CA PHE A 190 3.95 1.27 -2.55
C PHE A 190 2.99 2.13 -3.37
N SER A 191 1.87 1.57 -3.81
CA SER A 191 0.83 2.30 -4.52
C SER A 191 0.21 3.42 -3.68
N LEU A 192 0.00 3.23 -2.36
CA LEU A 192 -0.46 4.30 -1.46
C LEU A 192 0.51 5.48 -1.42
N ASN A 193 1.81 5.18 -1.31
CA ASN A 193 2.87 6.19 -1.32
C ASN A 193 2.89 6.95 -2.66
N THR A 194 2.77 6.21 -3.79
CA THR A 194 2.69 6.81 -5.13
C THR A 194 1.47 7.72 -5.30
N VAL A 195 0.29 7.29 -4.85
CA VAL A 195 -0.94 8.09 -4.91
C VAL A 195 -0.78 9.37 -4.09
N TYR A 196 -0.22 9.29 -2.89
CA TYR A 196 0.00 10.49 -2.08
C TYR A 196 0.99 11.45 -2.73
N CYS A 197 2.07 10.94 -3.33
CA CYS A 197 2.99 11.75 -4.13
C CYS A 197 2.32 12.43 -5.32
N ILE A 198 1.40 11.76 -6.03
CA ILE A 198 0.65 12.39 -7.13
C ILE A 198 -0.06 13.65 -6.62
N PHE A 199 -0.81 13.56 -5.52
CA PHE A 199 -1.51 14.72 -4.95
C PHE A 199 -0.55 15.81 -4.44
N ILE A 200 0.55 15.44 -3.79
CA ILE A 200 1.59 16.40 -3.38
C ILE A 200 2.10 17.19 -4.60
N LEU A 201 2.41 16.51 -5.71
CA LEU A 201 2.92 17.15 -6.91
C LEU A 201 1.85 18.00 -7.61
N LEU A 202 0.59 17.54 -7.65
CA LEU A 202 -0.54 18.31 -8.16
C LEU A 202 -0.71 19.63 -7.41
N TYR A 203 -0.55 19.64 -6.08
CA TYR A 203 -0.57 20.87 -5.29
C TYR A 203 0.45 21.90 -5.81
N PHE A 204 1.70 21.50 -6.06
CA PHE A 204 2.75 22.40 -6.54
C PHE A 204 2.51 22.88 -7.98
N ILE A 205 1.87 22.07 -8.84
CA ILE A 205 1.50 22.50 -10.20
C ILE A 205 0.52 23.68 -10.15
N PHE A 206 -0.49 23.58 -9.29
CA PHE A 206 -1.54 24.59 -9.16
C PHE A 206 -1.16 25.76 -8.24
N LEU A 207 -0.08 25.65 -7.46
CA LEU A 207 0.44 26.74 -6.63
C LEU A 207 0.94 27.91 -7.51
N LYS A 208 0.48 29.13 -7.22
CA LYS A 208 0.87 30.34 -7.95
C LYS A 208 2.19 30.90 -7.43
N GLY A 209 2.99 31.50 -8.31
CA GLY A 209 4.22 32.23 -7.94
C GLY A 209 5.43 31.40 -7.47
N PHE A 210 5.22 30.14 -7.07
CA PHE A 210 6.29 29.32 -6.45
C PHE A 210 7.24 28.65 -7.45
N LEU A 211 6.74 28.21 -8.63
CA LEU A 211 7.52 27.46 -9.63
C LEU A 211 7.45 28.10 -11.01
N THR A 212 8.54 27.99 -11.77
CA THR A 212 8.59 28.39 -13.19
C THR A 212 7.74 27.47 -14.05
N ARG A 213 7.34 27.93 -15.25
CA ARG A 213 6.55 27.11 -16.19
C ARG A 213 7.24 25.78 -16.51
N TRP A 214 8.55 25.79 -16.71
CA TRP A 214 9.34 24.58 -16.97
C TRP A 214 9.37 23.60 -15.80
N GLN A 215 9.51 24.10 -14.56
CA GLN A 215 9.43 23.26 -13.36
C GLN A 215 8.05 22.61 -13.22
N LYS A 216 6.97 23.35 -13.54
CA LYS A 216 5.61 22.79 -13.54
C LYS A 216 5.43 21.69 -14.59
N ILE A 217 5.99 21.87 -15.79
CA ILE A 217 5.96 20.85 -16.84
C ILE A 217 6.73 19.59 -16.40
N LEU A 218 7.91 19.75 -15.81
CA LEU A 218 8.70 18.63 -15.27
C LEU A 218 7.90 17.88 -14.19
N ILE A 219 7.31 18.58 -13.23
CA ILE A 219 6.47 17.95 -12.20
C ILE A 219 5.26 17.24 -12.83
N ALA A 220 4.61 17.86 -13.81
CA ALA A 220 3.50 17.24 -14.54
C ALA A 220 3.93 15.95 -15.23
N SER A 221 5.12 15.89 -15.85
CA SER A 221 5.63 14.64 -16.43
C SER A 221 5.86 13.55 -15.38
N VAL A 222 6.27 13.90 -14.15
CA VAL A 222 6.40 12.94 -13.05
C VAL A 222 5.04 12.42 -12.58
N VAL A 223 4.02 13.28 -12.52
CA VAL A 223 2.64 12.86 -12.22
C VAL A 223 2.10 11.90 -13.28
N VAL A 224 2.34 12.20 -14.56
CA VAL A 224 1.98 11.31 -15.68
C VAL A 224 2.73 9.99 -15.55
N TRP A 225 4.03 10.01 -15.23
CA TRP A 225 4.82 8.81 -15.00
C TRP A 225 4.27 7.95 -13.85
N PHE A 226 3.91 8.53 -12.71
CA PHE A 226 3.31 7.79 -11.60
C PHE A 226 1.97 7.16 -11.98
N THR A 227 1.14 7.87 -12.72
CA THR A 227 -0.15 7.36 -13.19
C THR A 227 0.08 6.21 -14.18
N PHE A 228 1.01 6.39 -15.12
CA PHE A 228 1.44 5.35 -16.05
C PHE A 228 1.95 4.11 -15.31
N PHE A 229 2.82 4.28 -14.33
CA PHE A 229 3.37 3.19 -13.51
C PHE A 229 2.26 2.35 -12.84
N LEU A 230 1.27 3.01 -12.22
CA LEU A 230 0.16 2.32 -11.56
C LEU A 230 -0.68 1.50 -12.54
N LEU A 231 -0.95 2.06 -13.73
CA LEU A 231 -1.71 1.39 -14.79
C LEU A 231 -0.91 0.25 -15.44
N TYR A 232 0.36 0.50 -15.77
CA TYR A 232 1.23 -0.44 -16.46
C TYR A 232 1.51 -1.70 -15.63
N LEU A 233 1.73 -1.57 -14.32
CA LEU A 233 1.88 -2.73 -13.42
C LEU A 233 0.55 -3.29 -12.91
N SER A 234 -0.59 -2.73 -13.34
CA SER A 234 -1.94 -3.17 -12.93
C SER A 234 -2.17 -3.15 -11.41
N TYR A 235 -1.69 -2.09 -10.73
CA TYR A 235 -1.86 -1.90 -9.29
C TYR A 235 -3.28 -1.38 -8.96
N SER A 236 -4.27 -2.27 -9.07
CA SER A 236 -5.70 -1.96 -8.99
C SER A 236 -6.11 -1.21 -7.71
N THR A 237 -5.54 -1.56 -6.55
CA THR A 237 -5.82 -0.85 -5.29
C THR A 237 -5.38 0.61 -5.36
N GLY A 238 -4.18 0.88 -5.90
CA GLY A 238 -3.67 2.24 -6.06
C GLY A 238 -4.50 3.07 -7.04
N ILE A 239 -4.88 2.47 -8.18
CA ILE A 239 -5.77 3.12 -9.16
C ILE A 239 -7.13 3.45 -8.53
N SER A 240 -7.71 2.50 -7.79
CA SER A 240 -9.01 2.68 -7.13
C SER A 240 -8.94 3.81 -6.09
N ILE A 241 -7.90 3.83 -5.27
CA ILE A 241 -7.72 4.89 -4.26
C ILE A 241 -7.48 6.25 -4.92
N LEU A 242 -6.70 6.33 -6.00
CA LEU A 242 -6.50 7.57 -6.74
C LEU A 242 -7.83 8.13 -7.25
N VAL A 243 -8.68 7.30 -7.84
CA VAL A 243 -10.00 7.70 -8.36
C VAL A 243 -10.94 8.11 -7.23
N ILE A 244 -11.10 7.28 -6.19
CA ILE A 244 -12.01 7.55 -5.08
C ILE A 244 -11.59 8.82 -4.34
N VAL A 245 -10.31 8.99 -4.01
CA VAL A 245 -9.80 10.19 -3.34
C VAL A 245 -9.99 11.43 -4.22
N SER A 246 -9.77 11.31 -5.54
CA SER A 246 -10.03 12.42 -6.46
C SER A 246 -11.50 12.84 -6.44
N ILE A 247 -12.44 11.88 -6.50
CA ILE A 247 -13.88 12.16 -6.43
C ILE A 247 -14.24 12.83 -5.10
N LEU A 248 -13.82 12.25 -3.97
CA LEU A 248 -14.12 12.79 -2.64
C LEU A 248 -13.52 14.18 -2.45
N PHE A 249 -12.30 14.41 -2.94
CA PHE A 249 -11.66 15.72 -2.87
C PHE A 249 -12.38 16.77 -3.73
N MET A 250 -12.86 16.41 -4.93
CA MET A 250 -13.67 17.31 -5.77
C MET A 250 -15.02 17.65 -5.10
N ILE A 251 -15.68 16.66 -4.50
CA ILE A 251 -16.92 16.88 -3.72
C ILE A 251 -16.63 17.83 -2.55
N TYR A 252 -15.58 17.55 -1.77
CA TYR A 252 -15.16 18.40 -0.65
C TYR A 252 -14.88 19.84 -1.08
N LYS A 253 -14.16 20.05 -2.21
CA LYS A 253 -13.90 21.39 -2.75
C LYS A 253 -15.15 22.09 -3.25
N SER A 254 -16.12 21.35 -3.78
CA SER A 254 -17.42 21.91 -4.15
C SER A 254 -18.21 22.37 -2.92
N LEU A 255 -18.25 21.56 -1.86
CA LEU A 255 -19.02 21.89 -0.65
C LEU A 255 -18.47 23.10 0.12
N ILE A 256 -17.15 23.35 0.05
CA ILE A 256 -16.50 24.43 0.79
C ILE A 256 -16.25 25.69 -0.06
N GLY A 257 -16.20 25.56 -1.39
CA GLY A 257 -15.98 26.69 -2.28
C GLY A 257 -17.13 27.69 -2.23
N SER A 258 -16.84 28.99 -2.32
CA SER A 258 -17.86 30.04 -2.41
C SER A 258 -18.29 30.38 -3.85
N ASP A 259 -17.47 29.99 -4.84
CA ASP A 259 -17.68 30.30 -6.26
C ASP A 259 -18.53 29.21 -6.94
N ARG A 260 -19.78 29.56 -7.26
CA ARG A 260 -20.77 28.65 -7.88
C ARG A 260 -20.30 28.03 -9.19
N ARG A 261 -19.47 28.71 -10.00
CA ARG A 261 -18.95 28.13 -11.25
C ARG A 261 -17.97 27.00 -10.93
N LYS A 262 -17.04 27.21 -9.99
CA LYS A 262 -16.07 26.19 -9.57
C LYS A 262 -16.76 25.00 -8.91
N GLN A 263 -17.80 25.24 -8.12
CA GLN A 263 -18.60 24.17 -7.51
C GLN A 263 -19.21 23.23 -8.55
N VAL A 264 -19.84 23.80 -9.59
CA VAL A 264 -20.43 23.02 -10.69
C VAL A 264 -19.37 22.25 -11.46
N ILE A 265 -18.23 22.88 -11.77
CA ILE A 265 -17.11 22.21 -12.46
C ILE A 265 -16.61 21.02 -11.62
N PHE A 266 -16.34 21.21 -10.33
CA PHE A 266 -15.86 20.12 -9.47
C PHE A 266 -16.86 18.99 -9.34
N LEU A 267 -18.17 19.29 -9.22
CA LEU A 267 -19.21 18.26 -9.19
C LEU A 267 -19.32 17.51 -10.51
N ALA A 268 -19.29 18.22 -11.63
CA ALA A 268 -19.33 17.60 -12.97
C ALA A 268 -18.11 16.70 -13.19
N THR A 269 -16.90 17.16 -12.85
CA THR A 269 -15.68 16.34 -12.92
C THR A 269 -15.76 15.13 -12.00
N GLY A 270 -16.22 15.29 -10.75
CA GLY A 270 -16.42 14.19 -9.81
C GLY A 270 -17.43 13.15 -10.33
N LEU A 271 -18.53 13.60 -10.93
CA LEU A 271 -19.55 12.73 -11.54
C LEU A 271 -18.99 11.95 -12.73
N VAL A 272 -18.21 12.60 -13.61
CA VAL A 272 -17.56 11.93 -14.75
C VAL A 272 -16.56 10.87 -14.27
N LEU A 273 -15.74 11.20 -13.27
CA LEU A 273 -14.77 10.26 -12.69
C LEU A 273 -15.45 9.06 -12.00
N LEU A 274 -16.68 9.23 -11.49
CA LEU A 274 -17.47 8.15 -10.92
C LEU A 274 -18.19 7.32 -12.02
N ALA A 275 -18.81 7.99 -12.98
CA ALA A 275 -19.65 7.35 -13.99
C ALA A 275 -18.81 6.55 -14.99
N ALA A 276 -17.65 7.07 -15.44
CA ALA A 276 -16.87 6.41 -16.49
C ALA A 276 -16.41 4.98 -16.11
N PRO A 277 -15.80 4.74 -14.92
CA PRO A 277 -15.44 3.38 -14.50
C PRO A 277 -16.66 2.46 -14.32
N LEU A 278 -17.78 2.99 -13.81
CA LEU A 278 -19.01 2.20 -13.60
C LEU A 278 -19.66 1.79 -14.92
N LEU A 279 -19.73 2.70 -15.89
CA LEU A 279 -20.23 2.41 -17.24
C LEU A 279 -19.33 1.39 -17.95
N TYR A 280 -18.01 1.53 -17.82
CA TYR A 280 -17.07 0.55 -18.36
C TYR A 280 -17.25 -0.82 -17.70
N PHE A 281 -17.30 -0.89 -16.37
CA PHE A 281 -17.55 -2.13 -15.64
C PHE A 281 -18.87 -2.78 -16.06
N HIS A 282 -19.95 -1.99 -16.16
CA HIS A 282 -21.24 -2.47 -16.64
C HIS A 282 -21.15 -3.04 -18.07
N SER A 283 -20.45 -2.37 -18.99
CA SER A 283 -20.27 -2.88 -20.35
C SER A 283 -19.54 -4.24 -20.39
N VAL A 284 -18.55 -4.44 -19.51
CA VAL A 284 -17.83 -5.72 -19.40
C VAL A 284 -18.74 -6.81 -18.81
N VAL A 285 -19.54 -6.47 -17.78
CA VAL A 285 -20.50 -7.40 -17.17
C VAL A 285 -21.58 -7.81 -18.16
N GLU A 286 -22.13 -6.87 -18.93
CA GLU A 286 -23.14 -7.16 -19.95
C GLU A 286 -22.60 -8.10 -21.02
N GLN A 287 -21.38 -7.86 -21.50
CA GLN A 287 -20.71 -8.75 -22.44
C GLN A 287 -20.43 -10.13 -21.83
N TYR A 288 -20.04 -10.20 -20.55
CA TYR A 288 -19.79 -11.47 -19.86
C TYR A 288 -21.08 -12.29 -19.73
N ARG A 289 -22.20 -11.67 -19.34
CA ARG A 289 -23.49 -12.34 -19.12
C ARG A 289 -24.18 -12.79 -20.40
N HIS A 290 -24.03 -12.03 -21.49
CA HIS A 290 -24.71 -12.29 -22.77
C HIS A 290 -23.85 -13.11 -23.75
N THR A 291 -22.88 -13.87 -23.25
CA THR A 291 -22.13 -14.81 -24.10
C THR A 291 -23.09 -15.88 -24.61
N GLU A 292 -23.28 -15.96 -25.93
CA GLU A 292 -24.25 -16.88 -26.54
C GLU A 292 -24.00 -18.33 -26.09
N PRO A 293 -25.06 -19.08 -25.72
CA PRO A 293 -24.92 -20.48 -25.33
C PRO A 293 -24.39 -21.30 -26.50
N VAL A 294 -23.47 -22.23 -26.21
CA VAL A 294 -22.87 -23.07 -27.25
C VAL A 294 -23.90 -24.02 -27.82
N ASN A 295 -24.17 -23.91 -29.12
CA ASN A 295 -24.97 -24.90 -29.83
C ASN A 295 -24.07 -26.07 -30.27
N TYR A 296 -24.01 -27.12 -29.44
CA TYR A 296 -23.20 -28.32 -29.69
C TYR A 296 -23.47 -29.00 -31.02
N ASN A 297 -24.69 -28.88 -31.57
CA ASN A 297 -25.05 -29.50 -32.85
C ASN A 297 -24.39 -28.83 -34.06
N LYS A 298 -23.92 -27.58 -33.91
CA LYS A 298 -23.24 -26.82 -34.95
C LYS A 298 -21.71 -26.90 -34.85
N LEU A 299 -21.18 -27.60 -33.85
CA LEU A 299 -19.74 -27.75 -33.67
C LEU A 299 -19.22 -28.87 -34.55
N ASP A 300 -18.09 -28.63 -35.20
CA ASP A 300 -17.35 -29.68 -35.89
C ASP A 300 -16.96 -30.78 -34.91
N ARG A 301 -17.21 -32.04 -35.30
CA ARG A 301 -16.92 -33.21 -34.46
C ARG A 301 -15.49 -33.72 -34.62
N TYR A 302 -14.88 -33.46 -35.78
CA TYR A 302 -13.57 -34.00 -36.14
C TYR A 302 -12.60 -32.89 -36.55
N THR A 303 -11.34 -33.07 -36.21
CA THR A 303 -10.23 -32.25 -36.70
C THR A 303 -9.99 -32.51 -38.19
N THR A 304 -9.17 -31.67 -38.81
CA THR A 304 -8.71 -31.88 -40.20
C THR A 304 -7.92 -33.18 -40.38
N LEU A 305 -7.38 -33.76 -39.31
CA LEU A 305 -6.68 -35.05 -39.31
C LEU A 305 -7.60 -36.23 -38.91
N GLY A 306 -8.89 -35.99 -38.67
CA GLY A 306 -9.87 -37.03 -38.36
C GLY A 306 -9.99 -37.40 -36.88
N ASN A 307 -9.32 -36.70 -35.96
CA ASN A 307 -9.44 -36.94 -34.53
C ASN A 307 -10.69 -36.26 -33.95
N ILE A 308 -11.22 -36.76 -32.84
CA ILE A 308 -12.45 -36.22 -32.23
C ILE A 308 -12.14 -34.96 -31.41
N TYR A 309 -12.94 -33.92 -31.57
CA TYR A 309 -12.89 -32.76 -30.68
C TYR A 309 -13.61 -33.03 -29.35
N ARG A 310 -12.95 -32.63 -28.26
CA ARG A 310 -13.53 -32.46 -26.93
C ARG A 310 -13.93 -31.01 -26.73
N HIS A 311 -15.08 -30.79 -26.08
CA HIS A 311 -15.59 -29.48 -25.72
C HIS A 311 -15.79 -29.39 -24.20
N ASP A 312 -15.09 -28.48 -23.55
CA ASP A 312 -15.09 -28.29 -22.10
C ASP A 312 -15.53 -26.87 -21.74
N THR A 313 -16.83 -26.67 -21.66
CA THR A 313 -17.43 -25.37 -21.31
C THR A 313 -17.45 -25.11 -19.81
N ILE A 314 -17.09 -26.11 -18.99
CA ILE A 314 -17.19 -26.07 -17.53
C ILE A 314 -15.86 -25.64 -16.91
N HIS A 315 -14.75 -26.28 -17.29
CA HIS A 315 -13.44 -26.03 -16.65
C HIS A 315 -12.73 -24.80 -17.24
N PHE A 316 -12.74 -24.63 -18.57
CA PHE A 316 -12.04 -23.54 -19.24
C PHE A 316 -12.85 -22.24 -19.34
N LYS A 317 -14.16 -22.30 -19.05
CA LYS A 317 -15.09 -21.17 -18.98
C LYS A 317 -15.01 -20.20 -20.17
N VAL A 318 -15.56 -19.00 -19.99
CA VAL A 318 -15.61 -17.92 -20.98
C VAL A 318 -14.51 -16.90 -20.68
N GLU A 319 -13.71 -16.56 -21.69
CA GLU A 319 -12.75 -15.44 -21.68
C GLU A 319 -13.04 -14.57 -22.92
N ASN A 320 -13.04 -13.24 -22.77
CA ASN A 320 -13.40 -12.30 -23.86
C ASN A 320 -14.75 -12.59 -24.57
N GLY A 321 -15.73 -13.16 -23.85
CA GLY A 321 -17.03 -13.52 -24.42
C GLY A 321 -17.00 -14.76 -25.33
N LYS A 322 -15.98 -15.62 -25.23
CA LYS A 322 -15.88 -16.88 -25.97
C LYS A 322 -15.56 -18.05 -25.04
N TYR A 323 -16.13 -19.22 -25.31
CA TYR A 323 -15.81 -20.45 -24.58
C TYR A 323 -14.42 -20.96 -24.96
N VAL A 324 -13.50 -20.86 -24.01
CA VAL A 324 -12.09 -21.21 -24.22
C VAL A 324 -11.93 -22.70 -24.52
N GLY A 325 -12.69 -23.55 -23.83
CA GLY A 325 -12.55 -25.00 -23.93
C GLY A 325 -13.22 -25.66 -25.13
N LEU A 326 -13.61 -24.91 -26.16
CA LEU A 326 -14.13 -25.50 -27.40
C LEU A 326 -13.00 -25.94 -28.34
N TYR A 327 -13.26 -27.03 -29.07
CA TYR A 327 -12.41 -27.57 -30.13
C TYR A 327 -11.03 -28.03 -29.61
N ILE A 328 -11.01 -28.84 -28.54
CA ILE A 328 -9.78 -29.40 -27.95
C ILE A 328 -9.53 -30.80 -28.52
N CYS A 329 -8.36 -31.01 -29.11
CA CYS A 329 -7.86 -32.34 -29.45
C CYS A 329 -6.53 -32.59 -28.71
N ASP A 330 -6.62 -33.26 -27.57
CA ASP A 330 -5.48 -33.44 -26.65
C ASP A 330 -4.29 -34.16 -27.33
N GLU A 331 -4.55 -35.21 -28.11
CA GLU A 331 -3.52 -35.98 -28.82
C GLU A 331 -2.75 -35.14 -29.84
N GLU A 332 -3.45 -34.29 -30.60
CA GLU A 332 -2.82 -33.41 -31.58
C GLU A 332 -2.04 -32.27 -30.92
N LEU A 333 -2.56 -31.72 -29.83
CA LEU A 333 -1.86 -30.70 -29.04
C LEU A 333 -0.53 -31.25 -28.51
N ASP A 334 -0.55 -32.41 -27.85
CA ASP A 334 0.66 -33.02 -27.28
C ASP A 334 1.69 -33.30 -28.39
N ARG A 335 1.26 -33.96 -29.48
CA ARG A 335 2.15 -34.31 -30.61
C ARG A 335 2.76 -33.09 -31.29
N MET A 336 1.99 -32.04 -31.52
CA MET A 336 2.49 -30.84 -32.21
C MET A 336 3.28 -29.93 -31.28
N TRP A 337 2.89 -29.82 -30.01
CA TRP A 337 3.62 -29.04 -29.02
C TRP A 337 5.01 -29.61 -28.76
N SER A 338 5.16 -30.94 -28.64
CA SER A 338 6.47 -31.59 -28.48
C SER A 338 7.44 -31.34 -29.65
N LYS A 339 6.93 -30.96 -30.83
CA LYS A 339 7.77 -30.52 -31.96
C LYS A 339 8.16 -29.04 -31.88
N ALA A 340 7.30 -28.23 -31.27
CA ALA A 340 7.44 -26.78 -31.20
C ALA A 340 8.24 -26.31 -29.97
N SER A 341 8.11 -27.00 -28.84
CA SER A 341 8.73 -26.66 -27.55
C SER A 341 9.45 -27.87 -26.95
N ARG A 342 10.50 -27.59 -26.18
CA ARG A 342 11.22 -28.61 -25.39
C ARG A 342 10.54 -28.91 -24.06
N LYS A 343 9.55 -28.11 -23.63
CA LYS A 343 8.79 -28.31 -22.40
C LYS A 343 7.51 -29.11 -22.67
N PRO A 344 7.32 -30.30 -22.06
CA PRO A 344 6.08 -31.06 -22.17
C PRO A 344 4.85 -30.29 -21.67
N LEU A 345 3.66 -30.57 -22.22
CA LEU A 345 2.41 -29.92 -21.77
C LEU A 345 2.00 -30.30 -20.34
N THR A 346 2.56 -31.38 -19.79
CA THR A 346 2.39 -31.80 -18.40
C THR A 346 3.18 -30.97 -17.39
N ASP A 347 4.16 -30.20 -17.86
CA ASP A 347 5.00 -29.35 -17.00
C ASP A 347 4.27 -28.06 -16.60
N LEU A 348 4.88 -27.35 -15.65
CA LEU A 348 4.45 -26.02 -15.25
C LEU A 348 5.10 -24.94 -16.13
N ASP A 349 4.31 -23.92 -16.46
CA ASP A 349 4.78 -22.70 -17.12
C ASP A 349 5.50 -21.74 -16.16
N GLY A 350 5.93 -20.58 -16.67
CA GLY A 350 6.57 -19.53 -15.88
C GLY A 350 5.72 -18.94 -14.74
N LYS A 351 4.38 -19.14 -14.74
CA LYS A 351 3.45 -18.78 -13.66
C LYS A 351 3.16 -19.93 -12.70
N LYS A 352 3.87 -21.06 -12.83
CA LYS A 352 3.58 -22.30 -12.09
C LYS A 352 2.17 -22.84 -12.36
N GLN A 353 1.61 -22.56 -13.53
CA GLN A 353 0.34 -23.12 -13.99
C GLN A 353 0.62 -24.28 -14.95
N LEU A 354 -0.32 -25.20 -15.14
CA LEU A 354 -0.15 -26.30 -16.09
C LEU A 354 -0.01 -25.73 -17.52
N LEU A 355 1.10 -26.02 -18.20
CA LEU A 355 1.42 -25.47 -19.52
C LEU A 355 0.34 -25.79 -20.55
N LYS A 356 -0.28 -26.97 -20.46
CA LYS A 356 -1.45 -27.36 -21.25
C LYS A 356 -2.59 -26.34 -21.18
N ASN A 357 -2.92 -25.88 -19.97
CA ASN A 357 -4.01 -24.91 -19.78
C ASN A 357 -3.64 -23.57 -20.41
N THR A 358 -2.38 -23.16 -20.28
CA THR A 358 -1.88 -21.92 -20.87
C THR A 358 -1.91 -21.97 -22.40
N LEU A 359 -1.49 -23.07 -23.01
CA LEU A 359 -1.59 -23.28 -24.46
C LEU A 359 -3.04 -23.20 -24.95
N ILE A 360 -3.96 -23.91 -24.30
CA ILE A 360 -5.39 -23.92 -24.67
C ILE A 360 -5.96 -22.51 -24.63
N ARG A 361 -5.69 -21.76 -23.56
CA ARG A 361 -6.13 -20.36 -23.40
C ARG A 361 -5.48 -19.44 -24.44
N TYR A 362 -4.18 -19.61 -24.71
CA TYR A 362 -3.46 -18.82 -25.70
C TYR A 362 -4.00 -19.01 -27.11
N LEU A 363 -4.26 -20.26 -27.53
CA LEU A 363 -4.89 -20.56 -28.82
C LEU A 363 -6.30 -19.98 -28.89
N ALA A 364 -7.09 -20.07 -27.81
CA ALA A 364 -8.40 -19.42 -27.75
C ALA A 364 -8.31 -17.91 -27.97
N SER A 365 -7.30 -17.25 -27.38
CA SER A 365 -7.10 -15.81 -27.52
C SER A 365 -6.72 -15.35 -28.93
N LYS A 366 -6.21 -16.27 -29.78
CA LYS A 366 -5.94 -16.03 -31.22
C LYS A 366 -7.10 -16.45 -32.11
N ASP A 367 -8.23 -16.85 -31.53
CA ASP A 367 -9.35 -17.47 -32.26
C ASP A 367 -8.96 -18.74 -33.02
N LEU A 368 -7.97 -19.47 -32.51
CA LEU A 368 -7.50 -20.73 -33.06
C LEU A 368 -8.15 -21.92 -32.37
N ARG A 369 -8.29 -23.01 -33.13
CA ARG A 369 -8.68 -24.32 -32.61
C ARG A 369 -7.53 -24.94 -31.84
N LYS A 370 -7.85 -25.82 -30.88
CA LYS A 370 -6.85 -26.42 -29.99
C LYS A 370 -6.48 -27.79 -30.54
N ASP A 371 -5.92 -27.75 -31.74
CA ASP A 371 -5.51 -28.89 -32.56
C ASP A 371 -4.19 -28.61 -33.27
N SER A 372 -3.76 -29.54 -34.13
CA SER A 372 -2.50 -29.43 -34.85
C SER A 372 -2.41 -28.19 -35.73
N SER A 373 -3.51 -27.77 -36.34
CA SER A 373 -3.59 -26.59 -37.22
C SER A 373 -3.46 -25.29 -36.45
N GLY A 374 -4.00 -25.24 -35.23
CA GLY A 374 -3.86 -24.08 -34.34
C GLY A 374 -2.43 -23.95 -33.82
N VAL A 375 -1.82 -25.04 -33.37
CA VAL A 375 -0.42 -25.03 -32.89
C VAL A 375 0.55 -24.67 -34.02
N ALA A 376 0.31 -25.13 -35.25
CA ALA A 376 1.15 -24.81 -36.41
C ALA A 376 1.18 -23.31 -36.76
N GLN A 377 0.17 -22.54 -36.32
CA GLN A 377 0.11 -21.08 -36.53
C GLN A 377 0.80 -20.28 -35.42
N LEU A 378 1.45 -20.93 -34.45
CA LEU A 378 2.22 -20.28 -33.42
C LEU A 378 3.61 -19.89 -33.93
N THR A 379 3.99 -18.64 -33.69
CA THR A 379 5.35 -18.16 -33.96
C THR A 379 6.31 -18.55 -32.83
N PRO A 380 7.63 -18.53 -33.03
CA PRO A 380 8.59 -18.73 -31.94
C PRO A 380 8.38 -17.79 -30.74
N LYS A 381 7.93 -16.55 -31.01
CA LYS A 381 7.56 -15.58 -29.98
C LYS A 381 6.32 -16.00 -29.20
N ASP A 382 5.33 -16.61 -29.87
CA ASP A 382 4.13 -17.13 -29.21
C ASP A 382 4.48 -18.30 -28.28
N ILE A 383 5.34 -19.21 -28.72
CA ILE A 383 5.81 -20.33 -27.90
C ILE A 383 6.50 -19.82 -26.63
N GLY A 384 7.42 -18.86 -26.76
CA GLY A 384 8.08 -18.25 -25.60
C GLY A 384 7.11 -17.55 -24.64
N LYS A 385 6.05 -16.91 -25.16
CA LYS A 385 4.99 -16.31 -24.32
C LYS A 385 4.20 -17.36 -23.55
N ILE A 386 3.82 -18.47 -24.20
CA ILE A 386 3.09 -19.58 -23.57
C ILE A 386 3.96 -20.23 -22.48
N GLU A 387 5.25 -20.47 -22.76
CA GLU A 387 6.19 -21.02 -21.77
C GLU A 387 6.38 -20.09 -20.57
N ALA A 388 6.26 -18.77 -20.77
CA ALA A 388 6.28 -17.76 -19.71
C ALA A 388 4.96 -17.65 -18.92
N GLY A 389 3.93 -18.43 -19.28
CA GLY A 389 2.62 -18.42 -18.62
C GLY A 389 1.67 -17.32 -19.09
N LEU A 390 1.89 -16.75 -20.28
CA LEU A 390 0.95 -15.79 -20.86
C LEU A 390 -0.16 -16.53 -21.59
N THR A 391 -1.42 -16.19 -21.29
CA THR A 391 -2.61 -16.84 -21.84
C THR A 391 -3.27 -16.08 -22.99
N HIS A 392 -2.75 -14.89 -23.34
CA HIS A 392 -3.31 -14.01 -24.37
C HIS A 392 -2.25 -13.58 -25.39
N ALA A 393 -2.55 -13.73 -26.68
CA ALA A 393 -1.65 -13.37 -27.77
C ALA A 393 -1.54 -11.86 -27.96
N ASN A 394 -2.69 -11.17 -27.88
CA ASN A 394 -2.81 -9.71 -27.89
C ASN A 394 -2.63 -9.13 -26.48
N ASN A 395 -1.50 -9.43 -25.84
CA ASN A 395 -1.07 -8.71 -24.64
C ASN A 395 -0.46 -7.32 -25.01
N SER A 396 -0.93 -6.72 -26.11
CA SER A 396 -0.38 -5.51 -26.74
C SER A 396 -1.07 -4.22 -26.30
N ALA A 397 -2.18 -4.30 -25.56
CA ALA A 397 -2.68 -3.12 -24.86
C ALA A 397 -1.72 -2.81 -23.71
N LEU A 398 -1.03 -1.67 -23.79
CA LEU A 398 -0.20 -1.14 -22.69
C LEU A 398 -0.95 -1.04 -21.35
N PHE A 399 -2.30 -1.10 -21.40
CA PHE A 399 -3.21 -1.05 -20.25
C PHE A 399 -4.31 -2.11 -20.40
N ASP A 400 -4.24 -3.21 -19.64
CA ASP A 400 -5.28 -4.23 -19.59
C ASP A 400 -6.12 -4.11 -18.30
N ILE A 401 -7.23 -3.38 -18.40
CA ILE A 401 -8.18 -3.15 -17.30
C ILE A 401 -9.33 -4.18 -17.34
N ARG A 402 -9.49 -4.89 -18.46
CA ARG A 402 -10.60 -5.83 -18.70
C ARG A 402 -10.36 -7.16 -17.99
N THR A 403 -9.17 -7.74 -18.14
CA THR A 403 -8.84 -9.04 -17.54
C THR A 403 -9.03 -9.08 -16.01
N PRO A 404 -8.62 -8.05 -15.23
CA PRO A 404 -8.93 -8.01 -13.79
C PRO A 404 -10.43 -8.06 -13.47
N ILE A 405 -11.27 -7.39 -14.28
CA ILE A 405 -12.74 -7.39 -14.11
C ILE A 405 -13.30 -8.77 -14.44
N GLU A 406 -12.92 -9.38 -15.56
CA GLU A 406 -13.39 -10.72 -15.94
C GLU A 406 -12.98 -11.77 -14.91
N ASN A 407 -11.73 -11.73 -14.43
CA ASN A 407 -11.24 -12.63 -13.37
C ASN A 407 -12.05 -12.47 -12.08
N LEU A 408 -12.47 -11.25 -11.73
CA LEU A 408 -13.35 -11.00 -10.58
C LEU A 408 -14.72 -11.63 -10.80
N LEU A 409 -15.34 -11.48 -11.98
CA LEU A 409 -16.64 -12.07 -12.30
C LEU A 409 -16.59 -13.61 -12.25
N VAL A 410 -15.57 -14.21 -12.87
CA VAL A 410 -15.36 -15.67 -12.84
C VAL A 410 -15.16 -16.18 -11.41
N SER A 411 -14.36 -15.46 -10.61
CA SER A 411 -14.13 -15.80 -9.21
C SER A 411 -15.41 -15.69 -8.38
N TRP A 412 -16.21 -14.65 -8.63
CA TRP A 412 -17.49 -14.44 -7.95
C TRP A 412 -18.48 -15.57 -8.26
N ASP A 413 -18.60 -15.98 -9.51
CA ASP A 413 -19.48 -17.10 -9.88
C ASP A 413 -18.99 -18.42 -9.29
N ASN A 414 -17.68 -18.67 -9.26
CA ASN A 414 -17.11 -19.83 -8.56
C ASN A 414 -17.50 -19.86 -7.08
N TYR A 415 -17.38 -18.72 -6.41
CA TYR A 415 -17.76 -18.59 -5.02
C TYR A 415 -19.27 -18.80 -4.81
N LYS A 416 -20.11 -18.17 -5.64
CA LYS A 416 -21.57 -18.25 -5.52
C LYS A 416 -22.11 -19.66 -5.75
N TYR A 417 -21.61 -20.38 -6.76
CA TYR A 417 -22.16 -21.68 -7.16
C TYR A 417 -21.46 -22.89 -6.51
N HIS A 418 -20.17 -22.76 -6.14
CA HIS A 418 -19.36 -23.87 -5.63
C HIS A 418 -18.79 -23.61 -4.23
N ASN A 419 -19.10 -22.45 -3.62
CA ASN A 419 -18.58 -22.04 -2.33
C ASN A 419 -17.03 -22.07 -2.24
N ASN A 420 -16.32 -21.96 -3.37
CA ASN A 420 -14.86 -22.06 -3.42
C ASN A 420 -14.21 -20.68 -3.24
N PRO A 421 -13.53 -20.40 -2.11
CA PRO A 421 -12.93 -19.10 -1.85
C PRO A 421 -11.52 -18.93 -2.44
N ASN A 422 -10.92 -19.99 -2.99
CA ASN A 422 -9.51 -20.00 -3.37
C ASN A 422 -9.23 -19.36 -4.75
N SER A 423 -10.27 -18.95 -5.48
CA SER A 423 -10.13 -18.52 -6.88
C SER A 423 -9.46 -17.15 -7.06
N SER A 424 -9.53 -16.26 -6.07
CA SER A 424 -8.82 -14.97 -6.11
C SER A 424 -8.68 -14.32 -4.74
N SER A 425 -7.69 -13.44 -4.60
CA SER A 425 -7.43 -12.71 -3.35
C SER A 425 -8.60 -11.86 -2.85
N LEU A 426 -9.45 -11.35 -3.75
CA LEU A 426 -10.65 -10.61 -3.37
C LEU A 426 -11.71 -11.53 -2.76
N ILE A 427 -11.89 -12.73 -3.31
CA ILE A 427 -12.83 -13.71 -2.75
C ILE A 427 -12.31 -14.28 -1.43
N GLN A 428 -11.00 -14.55 -1.33
CA GLN A 428 -10.37 -14.98 -0.07
C GLN A 428 -10.67 -13.98 1.07
N ARG A 429 -10.60 -12.67 0.80
CA ARG A 429 -10.95 -11.62 1.79
C ARG A 429 -12.39 -11.71 2.32
N LEU A 430 -13.34 -12.20 1.53
CA LEU A 430 -14.71 -12.41 2.01
C LEU A 430 -14.74 -13.46 3.14
N GLU A 431 -13.97 -14.54 3.00
CA GLU A 431 -13.81 -15.53 4.08
C GLU A 431 -13.10 -14.94 5.30
N TYR A 432 -12.08 -14.11 5.09
CA TYR A 432 -11.39 -13.42 6.20
C TYR A 432 -12.36 -12.53 6.97
N TRP A 433 -13.23 -11.81 6.27
CA TRP A 433 -14.23 -10.92 6.88
C TRP A 433 -15.34 -11.71 7.59
N LYS A 434 -15.78 -12.84 7.04
CA LYS A 434 -16.69 -13.75 7.72
C LYS A 434 -16.10 -14.24 9.04
N ALA A 435 -14.87 -14.76 9.02
CA ALA A 435 -14.17 -15.19 10.23
C ALA A 435 -14.03 -14.04 11.24
N SER A 436 -13.69 -12.83 10.77
CA SER A 436 -13.58 -11.64 11.62
C SER A 436 -14.90 -11.28 12.31
N ILE A 437 -16.02 -11.34 11.57
CA ILE A 437 -17.35 -11.03 12.11
C ILE A 437 -17.78 -12.10 13.13
N LEU A 438 -17.47 -13.38 12.88
CA LEU A 438 -17.76 -14.47 13.82
C LEU A 438 -16.97 -14.31 15.12
N LEU A 439 -15.65 -14.04 15.03
CA LEU A 439 -14.81 -13.75 16.19
C LEU A 439 -15.31 -12.53 16.98
N LEU A 440 -15.74 -11.48 16.28
CA LEU A 440 -16.33 -10.30 16.93
C LEU A 440 -17.65 -10.62 17.64
N LYS A 441 -18.45 -11.56 17.13
CA LYS A 441 -19.69 -11.98 17.81
C LYS A 441 -19.42 -12.75 19.10
N GLU A 442 -18.33 -13.52 19.17
CA GLU A 442 -17.90 -14.19 20.39
C GLU A 442 -17.27 -13.26 21.42
N HIS A 443 -16.46 -12.31 20.95
CA HIS A 443 -15.72 -11.40 21.80
C HIS A 443 -16.07 -9.93 21.51
N PRO A 444 -17.35 -9.52 21.67
CA PRO A 444 -17.84 -8.25 21.14
C PRO A 444 -17.27 -7.01 21.82
N LEU A 445 -17.00 -7.07 23.13
CA LEU A 445 -16.62 -5.88 23.90
C LEU A 445 -15.11 -5.60 23.85
N ILE A 446 -14.31 -6.60 24.20
CA ILE A 446 -12.86 -6.48 24.40
C ILE A 446 -12.02 -7.26 23.39
N GLY A 447 -12.63 -8.07 22.53
CA GLY A 447 -11.90 -8.87 21.54
C GLY A 447 -11.08 -10.00 22.17
N VAL A 448 -10.16 -10.54 21.37
CA VAL A 448 -9.32 -11.69 21.75
C VAL A 448 -7.96 -11.31 22.35
N GLY A 449 -7.61 -10.02 22.34
CA GLY A 449 -6.34 -9.52 22.85
C GLY A 449 -5.28 -9.36 21.78
N THR A 450 -4.17 -8.72 22.15
CA THR A 450 -3.08 -8.36 21.23
C THR A 450 -2.33 -9.58 20.70
N GLY A 451 -2.13 -10.60 21.53
CA GLY A 451 -1.36 -11.79 21.17
C GLY A 451 -2.14 -12.84 20.39
N ASP A 452 -3.43 -13.00 20.69
CA ASP A 452 -4.16 -14.22 20.34
C ASP A 452 -4.85 -14.14 18.97
N VAL A 453 -4.81 -12.99 18.30
CA VAL A 453 -5.40 -12.78 16.96
C VAL A 453 -5.04 -13.89 15.96
N PRO A 454 -3.76 -14.29 15.76
CA PRO A 454 -3.41 -15.32 14.77
C PRO A 454 -4.08 -16.67 15.08
N THR A 455 -4.00 -17.09 16.34
CA THR A 455 -4.56 -18.35 16.83
C THR A 455 -6.09 -18.34 16.75
N ALA A 456 -6.72 -17.22 17.10
CA ALA A 456 -8.17 -17.04 16.99
C ALA A 456 -8.66 -17.20 15.54
N PHE A 457 -7.97 -16.59 14.56
CA PHE A 457 -8.29 -16.79 13.15
C PHE A 457 -8.11 -18.25 12.71
N GLU A 458 -7.03 -18.91 13.11
CA GLU A 458 -6.80 -20.31 12.74
C GLU A 458 -7.88 -21.25 13.29
N LEU A 459 -8.27 -21.06 14.55
CA LEU A 459 -9.35 -21.80 15.19
C LEU A 459 -10.70 -21.50 14.51
N GLU A 460 -10.96 -20.24 14.17
CA GLU A 460 -12.20 -19.86 13.50
C GLU A 460 -12.33 -20.49 12.12
N TYR A 461 -11.27 -20.51 11.31
CA TYR A 461 -11.28 -21.18 10.01
C TYR A 461 -11.60 -22.67 10.12
N LYS A 462 -11.09 -23.34 11.18
CA LYS A 462 -11.42 -24.75 11.46
C LYS A 462 -12.89 -24.89 11.85
N ARG A 463 -13.40 -24.02 12.73
CA ARG A 463 -14.77 -24.07 13.22
C ARG A 463 -15.81 -23.81 12.15
N MET A 464 -15.56 -22.85 11.26
CA MET A 464 -16.45 -22.54 10.15
C MET A 464 -16.36 -23.55 8.98
N ASN A 465 -15.50 -24.58 9.10
CA ASN A 465 -15.19 -25.54 8.03
C ASN A 465 -14.85 -24.84 6.71
N SER A 466 -14.01 -23.80 6.76
CA SER A 466 -13.70 -23.01 5.57
C SER A 466 -12.99 -23.88 4.53
N LEU A 467 -13.48 -23.81 3.29
CA LEU A 467 -12.85 -24.42 2.11
C LEU A 467 -11.57 -23.71 1.67
N LEU A 468 -11.17 -22.66 2.38
CA LEU A 468 -9.95 -21.92 2.15
C LEU A 468 -8.72 -22.78 2.49
N ASP A 469 -7.80 -22.87 1.53
CA ASP A 469 -6.57 -23.64 1.68
C ASP A 469 -5.72 -23.10 2.83
N PRO A 470 -5.01 -23.96 3.58
CA PRO A 470 -4.20 -23.54 4.72
C PRO A 470 -3.22 -22.40 4.43
N GLN A 471 -2.62 -22.40 3.24
CA GLN A 471 -1.68 -21.35 2.80
C GLN A 471 -2.31 -19.97 2.61
N TYR A 472 -3.64 -19.90 2.42
CA TYR A 472 -4.39 -18.67 2.26
C TYR A 472 -5.14 -18.24 3.52
N ARG A 473 -5.00 -18.98 4.64
CA ARG A 473 -5.63 -18.62 5.93
C ARG A 473 -4.90 -17.45 6.59
N LEU A 474 -5.21 -16.26 6.10
CA LEU A 474 -4.65 -15.00 6.58
C LEU A 474 -5.63 -14.29 7.52
N ARG A 475 -5.22 -13.12 8.03
CA ARG A 475 -6.08 -12.27 8.87
C ARG A 475 -7.02 -11.43 8.02
N ALA A 476 -7.80 -10.57 8.69
CA ALA A 476 -8.84 -9.75 8.09
C ALA A 476 -8.44 -8.98 6.81
N HIS A 477 -7.17 -8.57 6.65
CA HIS A 477 -6.73 -7.66 5.58
C HIS A 477 -7.62 -6.40 5.49
N ASN A 478 -8.10 -5.95 6.64
CA ASN A 478 -8.96 -4.79 6.83
C ASN A 478 -8.66 -4.27 8.23
N GLN A 479 -8.13 -3.04 8.34
CA GLN A 479 -7.66 -2.52 9.62
C GLN A 479 -8.78 -2.41 10.65
N TYR A 480 -10.00 -2.06 10.23
CA TYR A 480 -11.14 -1.92 11.13
C TYR A 480 -11.52 -3.26 11.74
N LEU A 481 -11.59 -4.32 10.92
CA LEU A 481 -11.85 -5.67 11.40
C LEU A 481 -10.70 -6.22 12.23
N SER A 482 -9.44 -5.96 11.86
CA SER A 482 -8.28 -6.35 12.66
C SER A 482 -8.34 -5.76 14.08
N ILE A 483 -8.65 -4.46 14.20
CA ILE A 483 -8.82 -3.80 15.49
C ILE A 483 -10.05 -4.34 16.24
N ALA A 484 -11.17 -4.55 15.56
CA ALA A 484 -12.38 -5.07 16.17
C ALA A 484 -12.20 -6.50 16.71
N VAL A 485 -11.47 -7.36 16.00
CA VAL A 485 -11.16 -8.72 16.49
C VAL A 485 -10.22 -8.66 17.69
N ALA A 486 -9.18 -7.83 17.64
CA ALA A 486 -8.21 -7.72 18.73
C ALA A 486 -8.81 -7.09 20.01
N PHE A 487 -9.64 -6.06 19.87
CA PHE A 487 -10.05 -5.18 20.98
C PHE A 487 -11.56 -4.96 21.11
N GLY A 488 -12.37 -5.67 20.32
CA GLY A 488 -13.82 -5.54 20.31
C GLY A 488 -14.30 -4.19 19.78
N ILE A 489 -15.59 -3.92 19.99
CA ILE A 489 -16.23 -2.68 19.59
C ILE A 489 -15.65 -1.46 20.31
N LEU A 490 -15.20 -1.63 21.57
CA LEU A 490 -14.59 -0.54 22.34
C LEU A 490 -13.28 -0.09 21.70
N GLY A 491 -12.42 -1.03 21.32
CA GLY A 491 -11.20 -0.72 20.60
C GLY A 491 -11.46 -0.13 19.22
N LEU A 492 -12.49 -0.62 18.49
CA LEU A 492 -12.87 -0.04 17.21
C LEU A 492 -13.35 1.41 17.36
N CYS A 493 -14.21 1.70 18.34
CA CYS A 493 -14.65 3.06 18.63
C CYS A 493 -13.47 3.98 18.99
N TRP A 494 -12.53 3.50 19.81
CA TRP A 494 -11.32 4.24 20.13
C TRP A 494 -10.45 4.51 18.90
N PHE A 495 -10.28 3.50 18.04
CA PHE A 495 -9.54 3.63 16.79
C PHE A 495 -10.16 4.66 15.84
N LEU A 496 -11.48 4.61 15.64
CA LEU A 496 -12.21 5.61 14.86
C LEU A 496 -12.07 7.00 15.46
N PHE A 497 -12.13 7.13 16.78
CA PHE A 497 -11.87 8.39 17.47
C PHE A 497 -10.46 8.91 17.16
N VAL A 498 -9.42 8.08 17.24
CA VAL A 498 -8.04 8.49 16.93
C VAL A 498 -7.88 8.92 15.47
N LEU A 499 -8.56 8.28 14.53
CA LEU A 499 -8.51 8.66 13.12
C LEU A 499 -9.23 9.99 12.85
N VAL A 500 -10.38 10.23 13.48
CA VAL A 500 -11.28 11.34 13.15
C VAL A 500 -11.02 12.58 13.99
N TYR A 501 -10.77 12.44 15.29
CA TYR A 501 -10.62 13.57 16.22
C TYR A 501 -9.54 14.57 15.81
N PRO A 502 -8.31 14.18 15.42
CA PRO A 502 -7.27 15.15 15.08
C PRO A 502 -7.64 16.01 13.88
N THR A 503 -8.42 15.45 12.95
CA THR A 503 -8.88 16.17 11.75
C THR A 503 -9.71 17.38 12.12
N PHE A 504 -10.58 17.26 13.11
CA PHE A 504 -11.45 18.35 13.56
C PHE A 504 -10.82 19.22 14.64
N ALA A 505 -10.23 18.60 15.67
CA ALA A 505 -9.62 19.31 16.79
C ALA A 505 -8.47 20.22 16.35
N GLN A 506 -7.66 19.77 15.39
CA GLN A 506 -6.56 20.56 14.84
C GLN A 506 -6.95 21.30 13.56
N LYS A 507 -8.23 21.35 13.17
CA LYS A 507 -8.66 21.92 11.88
C LYS A 507 -7.86 21.37 10.69
N GLY A 508 -7.41 20.12 10.78
CA GLY A 508 -6.67 19.42 9.73
C GLY A 508 -7.46 19.34 8.42
N TYR A 509 -8.79 19.36 8.49
CA TYR A 509 -9.66 19.46 7.31
C TYR A 509 -9.40 20.69 6.43
N LYS A 510 -8.76 21.75 6.95
CA LYS A 510 -8.38 22.93 6.14
C LYS A 510 -7.05 22.77 5.41
N ASP A 511 -6.22 21.83 5.86
CA ASP A 511 -4.90 21.60 5.31
C ASP A 511 -4.97 20.59 4.16
N TYR A 512 -4.48 21.00 2.98
CA TYR A 512 -4.54 20.18 1.77
C TYR A 512 -3.79 18.84 1.94
N PHE A 513 -2.57 18.87 2.46
CA PHE A 513 -1.76 17.67 2.57
C PHE A 513 -2.35 16.70 3.59
N TYR A 514 -2.84 17.22 4.72
CA TYR A 514 -3.48 16.42 5.74
C TYR A 514 -4.79 15.77 5.27
N ILE A 515 -5.70 16.52 4.62
CA ILE A 515 -6.99 15.94 4.21
C ILE A 515 -6.80 14.86 3.15
N ILE A 516 -5.88 15.06 2.19
CA ILE A 516 -5.57 14.03 1.18
C ILE A 516 -4.97 12.79 1.83
N PHE A 517 -3.98 12.97 2.71
CA PHE A 517 -3.35 11.87 3.43
C PHE A 517 -4.37 11.06 4.25
N TRP A 518 -5.25 11.78 4.97
CA TRP A 518 -6.31 11.20 5.78
C TRP A 518 -7.33 10.42 4.94
N LEU A 519 -7.76 10.96 3.80
CA LEU A 519 -8.66 10.27 2.87
C LEU A 519 -8.02 8.99 2.33
N ILE A 520 -6.76 9.07 1.85
CA ILE A 520 -6.02 7.89 1.34
C ILE A 520 -5.99 6.79 2.40
N LEU A 521 -5.66 7.12 3.65
CA LEU A 521 -5.56 6.15 4.73
C LEU A 521 -6.89 5.50 5.10
N ILE A 522 -7.95 6.29 5.30
CA ILE A 522 -9.26 5.73 5.68
C ILE A 522 -9.76 4.78 4.60
N ILE A 523 -9.61 5.15 3.32
CA ILE A 523 -10.05 4.31 2.22
C ILE A 523 -9.16 3.07 2.09
N SER A 524 -7.84 3.21 2.24
CA SER A 524 -6.92 2.07 2.13
C SER A 524 -7.15 1.03 3.22
N MET A 525 -7.50 1.47 4.43
CA MET A 525 -7.74 0.63 5.59
C MET A 525 -8.91 -0.36 5.45
N PHE A 526 -9.81 -0.16 4.48
CA PHE A 526 -10.84 -1.16 4.12
C PHE A 526 -10.27 -2.38 3.39
N THR A 527 -9.11 -2.23 2.74
CA THR A 527 -8.53 -3.24 1.84
C THR A 527 -7.17 -3.76 2.30
N GLU A 528 -6.56 -3.11 3.30
CA GLU A 528 -5.31 -3.53 3.92
C GLU A 528 -5.24 -3.10 5.39
N ASP A 529 -4.56 -3.90 6.19
CA ASP A 529 -4.22 -3.70 7.59
C ASP A 529 -2.91 -2.90 7.75
N THR A 530 -3.00 -1.60 7.41
CA THR A 530 -1.84 -0.68 7.28
C THR A 530 -0.98 -0.57 8.55
N ILE A 531 -1.57 -0.63 9.74
CA ILE A 531 -0.87 -0.42 11.03
C ILE A 531 -0.26 -1.73 11.57
N GLU A 532 -0.55 -2.86 10.94
CA GLU A 532 -0.05 -4.18 11.35
C GLU A 532 1.39 -4.47 10.87
N SER A 533 1.95 -3.60 10.02
CA SER A 533 3.32 -3.72 9.53
C SER A 533 4.19 -2.55 9.94
N GLN A 534 5.49 -2.80 10.03
CA GLN A 534 6.48 -1.78 10.39
C GLN A 534 6.51 -0.63 9.38
N GLU A 535 6.41 -0.92 8.08
CA GLU A 535 6.49 0.12 7.04
C GLU A 535 5.20 0.95 7.01
N GLY A 536 4.04 0.31 7.12
CA GLY A 536 2.75 0.98 7.12
C GLY A 536 2.51 1.82 8.37
N VAL A 537 2.84 1.31 9.57
CA VAL A 537 2.72 2.09 10.82
C VAL A 537 3.74 3.22 10.89
N THR A 538 4.95 3.05 10.37
CA THR A 538 5.94 4.14 10.27
C THR A 538 5.45 5.22 9.31
N TYR A 539 4.92 4.84 8.14
CA TYR A 539 4.32 5.78 7.19
C TYR A 539 3.15 6.57 7.81
N PHE A 540 2.23 5.86 8.47
CA PHE A 540 1.09 6.45 9.16
C PHE A 540 1.54 7.45 10.24
N ALA A 541 2.39 6.99 11.17
CA ALA A 541 2.85 7.80 12.29
C ALA A 541 3.72 8.98 11.84
N TYR A 542 4.53 8.83 10.79
CA TYR A 542 5.37 9.90 10.26
C TYR A 542 4.53 11.07 9.74
N PHE A 543 3.63 10.80 8.80
CA PHE A 543 2.85 11.87 8.17
C PHE A 543 1.79 12.46 9.12
N ALA A 544 1.15 11.62 9.94
CA ALA A 544 0.24 12.11 10.97
C ALA A 544 0.96 13.05 11.94
N SER A 545 2.16 12.68 12.42
CA SER A 545 2.94 13.52 13.35
C SER A 545 3.50 14.79 12.69
N LEU A 546 4.04 14.67 11.47
CA LEU A 546 4.58 15.81 10.71
C LEU A 546 3.51 16.89 10.50
N LEU A 547 2.32 16.49 10.05
CA LEU A 547 1.24 17.40 9.66
C LEU A 547 0.45 17.95 10.86
N LEU A 548 0.37 17.19 11.96
CA LEU A 548 -0.35 17.60 13.16
C LEU A 548 0.53 18.36 14.16
N LEU A 549 1.81 18.00 14.32
CA LEU A 549 2.62 18.40 15.48
C LEU A 549 3.84 19.26 15.14
N ALA A 550 4.52 18.97 14.02
CA ALA A 550 5.82 19.56 13.71
C ALA A 550 5.77 20.75 12.76
N ARG A 551 4.78 20.80 11.86
CA ARG A 551 4.64 21.87 10.89
C ARG A 551 4.30 23.20 11.56
N ASP A 552 5.05 24.24 11.24
CA ASP A 552 4.70 25.61 11.62
C ASP A 552 3.55 26.14 10.75
N ARG A 553 2.37 26.28 11.35
CA ARG A 553 1.15 26.70 10.66
C ARG A 553 1.06 28.22 10.51
N ASN A 554 1.81 28.98 11.31
CA ASN A 554 1.76 30.45 11.28
C ASN A 554 2.53 31.02 10.08
N GLU A 555 3.57 30.31 9.60
CA GLU A 555 4.32 30.70 8.40
C GLU A 555 3.66 30.24 7.10
N THR A 556 2.97 29.10 7.09
CA THR A 556 2.36 28.56 5.85
C THR A 556 1.15 29.35 5.37
N ALA A 557 0.39 29.95 6.28
CA ALA A 557 -0.73 30.83 5.91
C ALA A 557 -0.27 32.06 5.11
N LYS A 558 0.94 32.58 5.38
CA LYS A 558 1.52 33.73 4.66
C LYS A 558 2.10 33.39 3.29
N ALA A 559 2.34 32.11 3.00
CA ALA A 559 2.89 31.64 1.73
C ALA A 559 1.83 31.09 0.77
N GLY A 560 0.57 30.99 1.22
CA GLY A 560 -0.58 30.49 0.46
C GLY A 560 -1.53 31.57 -0.07
N ASP A 561 -1.32 32.83 0.34
CA ASP A 561 -1.86 34.03 -0.30
C ASP A 561 -0.86 34.52 -1.37
#